data_AF-A0A7S1DCK8-F1
#
_entry.id   AF-A0A7S1DCK8-F1
#
_cell.length_a   1.000
_cell.length_b   1.000
_cell.length_c   1.000
_cell.angle_alpha   90.00
_cell.angle_beta   90.00
_cell.angle_gamma   90.00
#
_symmetry.space_group_name_H-M   'P 1'
#
loop_
_entity.id
_entity.type
_entity.pdbx_description
1 polymer ?
#
loop_
_entity_poly.entity_id
_entity_poly.type
_entity_poly.pdbx_seq_one_letter_code
_entity_poly.pdbx_strand_id
1 'polypeptide(L)'
;GIVVYCFILLIFIASFSASFFLLFPAVDTIDYDLGMDFSTYGQSMLTVFGMLFGNYDQPTLADAVSPPLASLILVTFLFVTGIVLLNLLIAIMASIYDSVNQQAEAEATFAQALLVLEYEDRVSVKQRLANRDKWYPVWIQVLKRGSRYRVTQEESSRTKTKVEGSRWTRGGGQQDDDLDLLSTQYRDHLNVIETRLGDKIGKVKADVDKVKADIDEVKMMVQAMFDMLRDKASD
;
A
#
# COMPACT_ATOMS: atom_id res chain seq x y z
N GLY A 1 10.06 13.10 1.19
CA GLY A 1 10.90 14.04 0.44
C GLY A 1 10.08 15.16 -0.17
N ILE A 2 9.17 14.84 -1.10
CA ILE A 2 8.47 15.84 -1.92
C ILE A 2 7.64 16.87 -1.14
N VAL A 3 6.95 16.45 -0.08
CA VAL A 3 6.09 17.34 0.73
C VAL A 3 6.90 18.52 1.29
N VAL A 4 8.14 18.29 1.72
CA VAL A 4 9.01 19.35 2.26
C VAL A 4 9.39 20.37 1.18
N TYR A 5 9.69 19.92 -0.04
CA TYR A 5 9.99 20.81 -1.16
C TYR A 5 8.76 21.61 -1.59
N CYS A 6 7.55 21.02 -1.56
CA CYS A 6 6.31 21.75 -1.80
C CYS A 6 6.07 22.86 -0.77
N PHE A 7 6.33 22.58 0.52
CA PHE A 7 6.20 23.60 1.57
C PHE A 7 7.21 24.74 1.39
N ILE A 8 8.47 24.42 1.06
CA ILE A 8 9.50 25.43 0.78
C ILE A 8 9.07 26.31 -0.40
N LEU A 9 8.57 25.72 -1.48
CA LEU A 9 8.08 26.43 -2.65
C LEU A 9 6.92 27.39 -2.29
N LEU A 10 5.97 26.96 -1.47
CA LEU A 10 4.86 27.84 -1.03
C LEU A 10 5.35 29.03 -0.20
N ILE A 11 6.33 28.83 0.69
CA ILE A 11 6.93 29.92 1.47
C ILE A 11 7.63 30.93 0.56
N PHE A 12 8.34 30.46 -0.47
CA PHE A 12 8.95 31.34 -1.47
C PHE A 12 7.91 32.13 -2.25
N ILE A 13 6.85 31.48 -2.75
CA ILE A 13 5.75 32.18 -3.46
C ILE A 13 5.14 33.27 -2.57
N ALA A 14 4.83 32.96 -1.31
CA ALA A 14 4.27 33.94 -0.38
C ALA A 14 5.24 35.10 -0.10
N SER A 15 6.52 34.82 0.07
CA SER A 15 7.55 35.84 0.34
C SER A 15 7.74 36.79 -0.85
N PHE A 16 7.83 36.24 -2.06
CA PHE A 16 7.95 37.05 -3.27
C PHE A 16 6.65 37.77 -3.62
N SER A 17 5.49 37.16 -3.38
CA SER A 17 4.17 37.82 -3.47
C SER A 17 4.08 39.04 -2.57
N ALA A 18 4.51 38.95 -1.31
CA ALA A 18 4.57 40.11 -0.41
C ALA A 18 5.53 41.19 -0.94
N SER A 19 6.68 40.79 -1.48
CA SER A 19 7.65 41.74 -2.05
C SER A 19 7.10 42.47 -3.29
N PHE A 20 6.40 41.77 -4.18
CA PHE A 20 5.78 42.37 -5.36
C PHE A 20 4.56 43.24 -5.00
N PHE A 21 3.76 42.83 -4.02
CA PHE A 21 2.66 43.64 -3.49
C PHE A 21 3.12 44.99 -2.95
N LEU A 22 4.29 45.06 -2.31
CA LEU A 22 4.86 46.34 -1.84
C LEU A 22 5.42 47.22 -2.97
N LEU A 23 5.84 46.59 -4.06
CA LEU A 23 6.51 47.24 -5.18
C LEU A 23 5.53 47.86 -6.18
N PHE A 24 4.35 47.23 -6.31
CA PHE A 24 3.23 47.73 -7.09
C PHE A 24 2.26 48.43 -6.14
N PRO A 25 2.34 49.76 -6.00
CA PRO A 25 1.32 50.49 -5.26
C PRO A 25 0.00 50.26 -5.97
N ALA A 26 -1.11 50.19 -5.21
CA ALA A 26 -2.46 50.04 -5.73
C ALA A 26 -2.84 51.26 -6.58
N VAL A 27 -2.30 51.33 -7.79
CA VAL A 27 -2.60 52.30 -8.82
C VAL A 27 -3.64 51.62 -9.70
N ASP A 28 -4.81 52.25 -9.82
CA ASP A 28 -5.97 51.79 -10.60
C ASP A 28 -5.74 51.81 -12.13
N THR A 29 -4.49 51.71 -12.61
CA THR A 29 -4.21 51.48 -14.03
C THR A 29 -4.37 50.01 -14.33
N ILE A 30 -5.61 49.57 -14.21
CA ILE A 30 -5.98 48.17 -14.41
C ILE A 30 -6.12 47.95 -15.91
N ASP A 31 -5.04 47.50 -16.54
CA ASP A 31 -5.14 46.85 -17.83
C ASP A 31 -5.50 45.37 -17.57
N TYR A 32 -6.81 45.12 -17.46
CA TYR A 32 -7.38 43.79 -17.18
C TYR A 32 -7.02 42.73 -18.24
N ASP A 33 -6.44 43.15 -19.38
CA ASP A 33 -6.13 42.28 -20.52
C ASP A 33 -4.82 41.48 -20.35
N LEU A 34 -3.96 41.85 -19.39
CA LEU A 34 -2.59 41.31 -19.25
C LEU A 34 -2.37 40.38 -18.03
N GLY A 35 -3.40 40.11 -17.23
CA GLY A 35 -3.37 39.06 -16.20
C GLY A 35 -2.45 39.31 -14.99
N MET A 36 -1.88 40.51 -14.84
CA MET A 36 -1.07 40.90 -13.69
C MET A 36 -1.83 41.90 -12.81
N ASP A 37 -2.40 41.41 -11.70
CA ASP A 37 -3.13 42.21 -10.72
C ASP A 37 -2.46 42.12 -9.34
N PHE A 38 -2.00 43.26 -8.83
CA PHE A 38 -1.37 43.38 -7.51
C PHE A 38 -2.26 44.12 -6.50
N SER A 39 -3.54 44.36 -6.81
CA SER A 39 -4.48 45.12 -5.98
C SER A 39 -4.68 44.51 -4.59
N THR A 40 -4.68 43.18 -4.49
CA THR A 40 -4.87 42.43 -3.26
C THR A 40 -3.75 41.42 -3.10
N TYR A 41 -3.31 41.16 -1.87
CA TYR A 41 -2.29 40.14 -1.59
C TYR A 41 -2.63 38.77 -2.20
N GLY A 42 -3.89 38.34 -2.14
CA GLY A 42 -4.34 37.09 -2.78
C GLY A 42 -4.17 37.06 -4.30
N GLN A 43 -4.43 38.18 -4.98
CA GLN A 43 -4.22 38.29 -6.44
C GLN A 43 -2.74 38.34 -6.77
N SER A 44 -1.94 39.07 -5.99
CA SER A 44 -0.48 39.10 -6.15
C SER A 44 0.14 37.71 -6.04
N MET A 45 -0.42 36.83 -5.20
CA MET A 45 0.05 35.45 -5.06
C MET A 45 -0.25 34.61 -6.30
N LEU A 46 -1.43 34.78 -6.90
CA LEU A 46 -1.80 34.13 -8.16
C LEU A 46 -0.99 34.66 -9.32
N THR A 47 -0.76 35.97 -9.39
CA THR A 47 0.08 36.58 -10.42
C THR A 47 1.53 36.12 -10.33
N VAL A 48 2.14 36.08 -9.13
CA VAL A 48 3.50 35.54 -8.94
C VAL A 48 3.58 34.05 -9.28
N PHE A 49 2.53 33.28 -8.98
CA PHE A 49 2.43 31.90 -9.45
C PHE A 49 2.34 31.82 -10.99
N GLY A 50 1.61 32.72 -11.64
CA GLY A 50 1.56 32.85 -13.10
C GLY A 50 2.91 33.22 -13.72
N MET A 51 3.67 34.12 -13.09
CA MET A 51 5.01 34.50 -13.52
C MET A 51 5.97 33.30 -13.56
N LEU A 52 5.75 32.28 -12.72
CA LEU A 52 6.52 31.03 -12.73
C LEU A 52 6.46 30.31 -14.09
N PHE A 53 5.33 30.43 -14.78
CA PHE A 53 5.11 29.83 -16.11
C PHE A 53 5.53 30.76 -17.26
N GLY A 54 6.17 31.89 -16.94
CA GLY A 54 6.58 32.89 -17.93
C GLY A 54 5.49 33.89 -18.29
N ASN A 55 4.40 33.96 -17.51
CA ASN A 55 3.37 34.98 -17.69
C ASN A 55 3.78 36.30 -17.00
N TYR A 56 4.73 37.01 -17.59
CA TYR A 56 5.16 38.34 -17.17
C TYR A 56 5.38 39.23 -18.41
N ASP A 57 5.04 40.51 -18.31
CA ASP A 57 5.18 41.46 -19.41
C ASP A 57 5.99 42.70 -19.00
N GLN A 58 6.90 43.12 -19.87
CA GLN A 58 7.81 44.26 -19.66
C GLN A 58 7.13 45.62 -19.34
N PRO A 59 6.04 46.05 -20.02
CA PRO A 59 5.40 47.32 -19.73
C PRO A 59 4.82 47.35 -18.31
N THR A 60 4.24 46.24 -17.82
CA THR A 60 3.74 46.19 -16.45
C THR A 60 4.86 46.26 -15.42
N LEU A 61 6.04 45.71 -15.70
CA LEU A 61 7.23 45.89 -14.84
C LEU A 61 7.74 47.35 -14.82
N ALA A 62 7.45 48.14 -15.85
CA ALA A 62 7.79 49.55 -15.91
C ALA A 62 6.86 50.43 -15.05
N ASP A 63 5.67 49.95 -14.70
CA ASP A 63 4.71 50.65 -13.83
C ASP A 63 5.02 50.51 -12.33
N ALA A 64 6.02 49.70 -11.96
CA ALA A 64 6.46 49.56 -10.58
C ALA A 64 7.07 50.86 -10.02
N VAL A 65 7.04 51.05 -8.69
CA VAL A 65 7.69 52.20 -8.02
C VAL A 65 9.16 52.36 -8.43
N SER A 66 9.83 51.23 -8.67
CA SER A 66 11.20 51.18 -9.16
C SER A 66 11.33 50.04 -10.20
N PRO A 67 11.28 50.36 -11.50
CA PRO A 67 11.44 49.39 -12.58
C PRO A 67 12.73 48.55 -12.52
N PRO A 68 13.93 49.11 -12.20
CA PRO A 68 15.14 48.29 -12.11
C PRO A 68 15.10 47.33 -10.91
N LEU A 69 14.46 47.73 -9.80
CA LEU A 69 14.32 46.88 -8.62
C LEU A 69 13.29 45.77 -8.85
N ALA A 70 12.20 46.07 -9.57
CA ALA A 70 11.21 45.10 -10.04
C ALA A 70 11.86 43.97 -10.85
N SER A 71 12.67 44.36 -11.83
CA SER A 71 13.38 43.44 -12.72
C SER A 71 14.38 42.58 -11.97
N LEU A 72 15.11 43.14 -10.99
CA LEU A 72 16.07 42.39 -10.16
C LEU A 72 15.36 41.33 -9.32
N ILE A 73 14.25 41.69 -8.66
CA ILE A 73 13.44 40.78 -7.85
C ILE A 73 12.87 39.66 -8.74
N LEU A 74 12.35 39.99 -9.93
CA LEU A 74 11.84 39.01 -10.88
C LEU A 74 12.92 38.00 -11.32
N VAL A 75 14.10 38.49 -11.71
CA VAL A 75 15.21 37.62 -12.14
C VAL A 75 15.66 36.71 -10.99
N THR A 76 15.77 37.25 -9.78
CA THR A 76 16.16 36.47 -8.59
C THR A 76 15.09 35.43 -8.24
N PHE A 77 13.81 35.80 -8.33
CA PHE A 77 12.68 34.90 -8.14
C PHE A 77 12.70 33.74 -9.13
N LEU A 78 12.83 34.03 -10.43
CA LEU A 78 12.87 33.00 -11.47
C LEU A 78 14.08 32.08 -11.31
N PHE A 79 15.25 32.63 -10.97
CA PHE A 79 16.47 31.84 -10.76
C PHE A 79 16.36 30.91 -9.55
N VAL A 80 16.00 31.45 -8.37
CA VAL A 80 15.89 30.67 -7.13
C VAL A 80 14.77 29.64 -7.24
N THR A 81 13.59 30.03 -7.74
CA THR A 81 12.47 29.10 -7.86
C THR A 81 12.72 28.06 -8.94
N GLY A 82 13.44 28.39 -10.02
CA GLY A 82 13.89 27.43 -11.02
C GLY A 82 14.78 26.32 -10.42
N ILE A 83 15.71 26.67 -9.52
CA ILE A 83 16.53 25.69 -8.80
C ILE A 83 15.66 24.81 -7.88
N VAL A 84 14.69 25.40 -7.18
CA VAL A 84 13.76 24.66 -6.31
C VAL A 84 12.88 23.69 -7.13
N LEU A 85 12.37 24.12 -8.28
CA LEU A 85 11.59 23.27 -9.19
C LEU A 85 12.43 22.13 -9.76
N LEU A 86 13.70 22.37 -10.09
CA LEU A 86 14.62 21.32 -10.53
C LEU A 86 14.79 20.27 -9.43
N ASN A 87 14.98 20.70 -8.19
CA ASN A 87 15.05 19.80 -7.04
C ASN A 87 13.75 19.01 -6.81
N LEU A 88 12.59 19.62 -7.06
CA LEU A 88 11.29 18.96 -7.01
C LEU A 88 11.17 17.88 -8.10
N LEU A 89 11.60 18.19 -9.33
CA LEU A 89 11.55 17.27 -10.47
C LEU A 89 12.46 16.05 -10.23
N ILE A 90 13.68 16.27 -9.75
CA ILE A 90 14.58 15.18 -9.35
C ILE A 90 13.93 14.34 -8.24
N ALA A 91 13.30 14.97 -7.25
CA ALA A 91 12.64 14.25 -6.16
C ALA A 91 11.47 13.37 -6.64
N ILE A 92 10.67 13.84 -7.59
CA ILE A 92 9.60 13.05 -8.22
C ILE A 92 10.20 11.88 -8.99
N MET A 93 11.19 12.17 -9.85
CA MET A 93 11.82 11.15 -10.67
C MET A 93 12.47 10.07 -9.80
N ALA A 94 13.20 10.44 -8.75
CA ALA A 94 13.77 9.50 -7.79
C ALA A 94 12.70 8.62 -7.14
N SER A 95 11.57 9.20 -6.71
CA SER A 95 10.47 8.43 -6.12
C SER A 95 9.84 7.45 -7.11
N ILE A 96 9.71 7.83 -8.38
CA ILE A 96 9.18 6.95 -9.42
C ILE A 96 10.19 5.84 -9.71
N TYR A 97 11.46 6.18 -9.91
CA TYR A 97 12.52 5.21 -10.14
C TYR A 97 12.63 4.18 -9.03
N ASP A 98 12.55 4.59 -7.76
CA ASP A 98 12.58 3.65 -6.64
C ASP A 98 11.38 2.68 -6.67
N SER A 99 10.18 3.19 -6.96
CA SER A 99 8.97 2.36 -7.02
C SER A 99 8.97 1.39 -8.21
N VAL A 100 9.38 1.87 -9.38
CA VAL A 100 9.50 1.07 -10.60
C VAL A 100 10.61 0.05 -10.47
N ASN A 101 11.76 0.41 -9.89
CA ASN A 101 12.88 -0.53 -9.72
C ASN A 101 12.51 -1.69 -8.79
N GLN A 102 11.81 -1.42 -7.69
CA GLN A 102 11.34 -2.46 -6.77
C GLN A 102 10.36 -3.44 -7.44
N GLN A 103 9.49 -2.95 -8.32
CA GLN A 103 8.56 -3.80 -9.07
C GLN A 103 9.28 -4.51 -10.23
N ALA A 104 10.22 -3.83 -10.89
CA ALA A 104 10.96 -4.36 -12.02
C ALA A 104 11.82 -5.57 -11.66
N GLU A 105 12.42 -5.64 -10.47
CA GLU A 105 13.18 -6.83 -10.06
C GLU A 105 12.28 -8.08 -9.93
N ALA A 106 11.08 -7.92 -9.34
CA ALA A 106 10.12 -9.00 -9.20
C ALA A 106 9.54 -9.41 -10.56
N GLU A 107 9.22 -8.43 -11.41
CA GLU A 107 8.75 -8.66 -12.79
C GLU A 107 9.83 -9.31 -13.66
N ALA A 108 11.09 -8.89 -13.53
CA ALA A 108 12.22 -9.49 -14.24
C ALA A 108 12.42 -10.94 -13.85
N THR A 109 12.37 -11.25 -12.56
CA THR A 109 12.47 -12.63 -12.06
C THR A 109 11.30 -13.49 -12.56
N PHE A 110 10.09 -12.94 -12.55
CA PHE A 110 8.91 -13.62 -13.07
C PHE A 110 9.00 -13.85 -14.58
N ALA A 111 9.45 -12.86 -15.34
CA ALA A 111 9.66 -12.96 -16.78
C ALA A 111 10.72 -14.02 -17.12
N GLN A 112 11.82 -14.10 -16.35
CA GLN A 112 12.81 -15.16 -16.47
C GLN A 112 12.20 -16.55 -16.23
N ALA A 113 11.38 -16.71 -15.19
CA ALA A 113 10.69 -17.98 -14.92
C ALA A 113 9.70 -18.35 -16.04
N LEU A 114 8.98 -17.38 -16.58
CA LEU A 114 8.07 -17.58 -17.72
C LEU A 114 8.83 -18.05 -18.97
N LEU A 115 9.96 -17.42 -19.28
CA LEU A 115 10.81 -17.82 -20.40
C LEU A 115 11.31 -19.25 -20.21
N VAL A 116 11.77 -19.62 -19.02
CA VAL A 116 12.22 -21.00 -18.73
C VAL A 116 11.09 -22.01 -18.94
N LEU A 117 9.86 -21.70 -18.50
CA LEU A 117 8.69 -22.55 -18.73
C LEU A 117 8.36 -22.70 -20.22
N GLU A 118 8.41 -21.61 -20.99
CA GLU A 118 8.18 -21.67 -22.44
C GLU A 118 9.24 -22.51 -23.15
N TYR A 119 10.51 -22.35 -22.75
CA TYR A 119 11.59 -23.18 -23.27
C TYR A 119 11.41 -24.65 -22.91
N GLU A 120 10.99 -24.95 -21.68
CA GLU A 120 10.72 -26.31 -21.23
C GLU A 120 9.57 -26.98 -22.00
N ASP A 121 8.50 -26.26 -22.30
CA ASP A 121 7.37 -26.80 -23.08
C ASP A 121 7.78 -27.19 -24.51
N ARG A 122 8.76 -26.47 -25.08
CA ARG A 122 9.31 -26.76 -26.41
C ARG A 122 10.31 -27.92 -26.44
N VAL A 123 10.75 -28.43 -25.28
CA VAL A 123 11.65 -29.59 -25.20
C VAL A 123 10.86 -30.89 -25.29
N SER A 124 11.31 -31.82 -26.15
CA SER A 124 10.63 -33.11 -26.31
C SER A 124 10.64 -33.95 -25.03
N VAL A 125 9.53 -34.64 -24.76
CA VAL A 125 9.37 -35.49 -23.56
C VAL A 125 10.47 -36.54 -23.43
N LYS A 126 10.98 -37.09 -24.56
CA LYS A 126 12.10 -38.05 -24.57
C LYS A 126 13.41 -37.44 -24.08
N GLN A 127 13.74 -36.22 -24.52
CA GLN A 127 14.95 -35.52 -24.08
C GLN A 127 14.85 -35.08 -22.61
N ARG A 128 13.65 -34.69 -22.17
CA ARG A 128 13.37 -34.30 -20.78
C ARG A 128 13.54 -35.47 -19.82
N LEU A 129 13.07 -36.65 -20.19
CA LEU A 129 13.22 -37.88 -19.39
C LEU A 129 14.67 -38.38 -19.36
N ALA A 130 15.41 -38.28 -20.47
CA ALA A 130 16.80 -38.72 -20.55
C ALA A 130 17.76 -37.88 -19.67
N ASN A 131 17.46 -36.59 -19.49
CA ASN A 131 18.29 -35.66 -18.72
C ASN A 131 17.66 -35.23 -17.38
N ARG A 132 16.65 -35.98 -16.89
CA ARG A 132 15.85 -35.61 -15.73
C ARG A 132 16.71 -35.29 -14.50
N ASP A 133 17.67 -36.14 -14.18
CA ASP A 133 18.54 -35.98 -13.00
C ASP A 133 19.55 -34.82 -13.14
N LYS A 134 19.83 -34.37 -14.37
CA LYS A 134 20.80 -33.31 -14.65
C LYS A 134 20.16 -31.93 -14.80
N TRP A 135 18.94 -31.86 -15.33
CA TRP A 135 18.23 -30.59 -15.61
C TRP A 135 17.21 -30.20 -14.55
N TYR A 136 16.71 -31.15 -13.75
CA TYR A 136 15.68 -30.91 -12.74
C TYR A 136 16.08 -31.45 -11.37
N PRO A 137 17.00 -30.78 -10.66
CA PRO A 137 17.38 -31.20 -9.32
C PRO A 137 16.22 -31.07 -8.32
N VAL A 138 16.12 -32.03 -7.40
CA VAL A 138 15.01 -32.23 -6.43
C VAL A 138 14.80 -31.04 -5.49
N TRP A 139 15.79 -30.15 -5.36
CA TRP A 139 15.76 -28.99 -4.45
C TRP A 139 15.08 -27.73 -5.04
N ILE A 140 14.55 -27.76 -6.27
CA ILE A 140 13.77 -26.64 -6.81
C ILE A 140 12.40 -26.59 -6.12
N GLN A 141 12.26 -25.69 -5.14
CA GLN A 141 11.01 -25.42 -4.46
C GLN A 141 10.09 -24.55 -5.32
N VAL A 142 8.98 -25.13 -5.78
CA VAL A 142 7.90 -24.38 -6.43
C VAL A 142 7.25 -23.47 -5.38
N LEU A 143 7.46 -22.16 -5.51
CA LEU A 143 6.80 -21.15 -4.68
C LEU A 143 5.28 -21.23 -4.90
N LYS A 144 4.56 -21.89 -3.98
CA LYS A 144 3.11 -21.79 -3.93
C LYS A 144 2.76 -20.41 -3.35
N ARG A 145 1.94 -19.64 -4.09
CA ARG A 145 1.40 -18.35 -3.64
C ARG A 145 0.74 -18.52 -2.26
N GLY A 146 1.36 -17.93 -1.23
CA GLY A 146 0.83 -17.97 0.13
C GLY A 146 -0.57 -17.38 0.18
N SER A 147 -1.56 -18.21 0.52
CA SER A 147 -2.89 -17.70 0.90
C SER A 147 -2.71 -16.86 2.16
N ARG A 148 -3.03 -15.56 2.08
CA ARG A 148 -2.93 -14.62 3.21
C ARG A 148 -3.74 -15.14 4.40
N TYR A 149 -3.06 -15.70 5.39
CA TYR A 149 -3.66 -16.02 6.69
C TYR A 149 -3.77 -14.73 7.49
N ARG A 150 -5.00 -14.25 7.72
CA ARG A 150 -5.27 -13.13 8.64
C ARG A 150 -4.96 -13.61 10.06
N VAL A 151 -3.84 -13.19 10.62
CA VAL A 151 -3.57 -13.35 12.05
C VAL A 151 -4.51 -12.41 12.79
N THR A 152 -5.43 -12.97 13.56
CA THR A 152 -6.33 -12.23 14.47
C THR A 152 -5.52 -11.75 15.67
N GLN A 153 -5.71 -10.49 16.06
CA GLN A 153 -4.84 -9.73 16.96
C GLN A 153 -4.79 -10.22 18.43
N GLU A 154 -5.51 -11.28 18.80
CA GLU A 154 -5.62 -11.73 20.20
C GLU A 154 -4.41 -12.55 20.70
N GLU A 155 -3.60 -13.14 19.82
CA GLU A 155 -2.48 -14.02 20.25
C GLU A 155 -1.14 -13.29 20.48
N SER A 156 -1.02 -12.02 20.10
CA SER A 156 0.24 -11.26 20.23
C SER A 156 0.61 -10.91 21.68
N SER A 157 -0.33 -11.06 22.62
CA SER A 157 -0.12 -10.70 24.03
C SER A 157 0.51 -11.80 24.89
N ARG A 158 0.63 -13.04 24.41
CA ARG A 158 1.01 -14.18 25.28
C ARG A 158 2.43 -14.73 25.16
N THR A 159 3.21 -14.32 24.16
CA THR A 159 4.53 -14.92 23.96
C THR A 159 5.63 -13.87 23.79
N LYS A 160 5.88 -13.12 24.87
CA LYS A 160 7.18 -12.46 25.08
C LYS A 160 8.06 -13.39 25.90
N THR A 161 8.59 -14.44 25.27
CA THR A 161 9.78 -15.12 25.77
C THR A 161 10.95 -14.77 24.85
N LYS A 162 11.86 -14.00 25.45
CA LYS A 162 13.18 -13.61 24.95
C LYS A 162 13.88 -14.83 24.34
N VAL A 163 14.03 -14.87 23.01
CA VAL A 163 14.92 -15.82 22.34
C VAL A 163 16.25 -15.10 22.14
N GLU A 164 17.14 -15.34 23.10
CA GLU A 164 18.57 -15.04 23.00
C GLU A 164 19.19 -15.80 21.81
N GLY A 165 20.22 -15.18 21.22
CA GLY A 165 20.74 -15.53 19.91
C GLY A 165 21.19 -16.98 19.76
N SER A 166 20.69 -17.62 18.70
CA SER A 166 21.12 -18.96 18.30
C SER A 166 22.27 -18.85 17.30
N ARG A 167 23.46 -19.07 17.84
CA ARG A 167 24.75 -19.33 17.18
C ARG A 167 24.61 -20.47 16.17
N TRP A 168 24.95 -20.22 14.90
CA TRP A 168 25.00 -21.25 13.86
C TRP A 168 26.14 -22.25 14.14
N THR A 169 25.80 -23.52 14.40
CA THR A 169 26.76 -24.62 14.48
C THR A 169 26.74 -25.44 13.21
N ARG A 170 27.90 -25.54 12.57
CA ARG A 170 28.18 -26.39 11.40
C ARG A 170 28.32 -27.83 11.88
N GLY A 171 27.33 -28.68 11.63
CA GLY A 171 27.38 -30.11 11.92
C GLY A 171 26.87 -30.89 10.71
N GLY A 172 27.77 -31.57 10.02
CA GLY A 172 27.41 -32.57 9.02
C GLY A 172 26.99 -33.86 9.71
N GLY A 173 26.06 -34.58 9.06
CA GLY A 173 25.69 -35.95 9.40
C GLY A 173 24.69 -36.10 10.54
N GLN A 174 23.44 -35.66 10.35
CA GLN A 174 22.32 -35.99 11.25
C GLN A 174 20.96 -35.83 10.55
N GLN A 175 20.85 -36.14 9.25
CA GLN A 175 19.64 -35.80 8.49
C GLN A 175 18.49 -36.80 8.69
N ASP A 176 18.77 -38.02 9.14
CA ASP A 176 17.76 -39.06 9.35
C ASP A 176 17.09 -38.95 10.74
N ASP A 177 17.87 -38.66 11.80
CA ASP A 177 17.32 -38.53 13.16
C ASP A 177 16.43 -37.27 13.33
N ASP A 178 16.78 -36.18 12.63
CA ASP A 178 15.99 -34.94 12.62
C ASP A 178 14.66 -35.12 11.86
N LEU A 179 14.63 -35.98 10.83
CA LEU A 179 13.41 -36.31 10.08
C LEU A 179 12.42 -37.12 10.93
N ASP A 180 12.93 -38.05 11.73
CA ASP A 180 12.13 -38.87 12.63
C ASP A 180 11.55 -38.05 13.79
N LEU A 181 12.35 -37.13 14.35
CA LEU A 181 11.90 -36.15 15.35
C LEU A 181 10.80 -35.23 14.82
N LEU A 182 10.97 -34.69 13.61
CA LEU A 182 9.96 -33.86 12.96
C LEU A 182 8.69 -34.66 12.68
N SER A 183 8.80 -35.88 12.15
CA SER A 183 7.63 -36.72 11.85
C SER A 183 6.81 -37.05 13.11
N THR A 184 7.50 -37.26 14.24
CA THR A 184 6.88 -37.50 15.55
C THR A 184 6.19 -36.24 16.06
N GLN A 185 6.85 -35.08 15.98
CA GLN A 185 6.28 -33.80 16.37
C GLN A 185 5.04 -33.43 15.51
N TYR A 186 5.07 -33.68 14.21
CA TYR A 186 3.91 -33.48 13.33
C TYR A 186 2.75 -34.41 13.69
N ARG A 187 3.04 -35.67 14.03
CA ARG A 187 2.03 -36.65 14.44
C ARG A 187 1.34 -36.23 15.75
N ASP A 188 2.11 -35.73 16.72
CA ASP A 188 1.57 -35.21 17.98
C ASP A 188 0.70 -33.97 17.77
N HIS A 189 1.13 -33.05 16.90
CA HIS A 189 0.32 -31.88 16.55
C HIS A 189 -1.00 -32.26 15.86
N LEU A 190 -1.00 -33.29 15.01
CA LEU A 190 -2.22 -33.79 14.36
C LEU A 190 -3.18 -34.41 15.37
N ASN A 191 -2.69 -35.19 16.33
CA ASN A 191 -3.51 -35.77 17.41
C ASN A 191 -4.17 -34.68 18.28
N VAL A 192 -3.45 -33.61 18.58
CA VAL A 192 -4.00 -32.47 19.34
C VAL A 192 -5.05 -31.71 18.53
N ILE A 193 -4.90 -31.61 17.21
CA ILE A 193 -5.89 -30.98 16.34
C ILE A 193 -7.14 -31.87 16.22
N GLU A 194 -6.98 -33.18 16.05
CA GLU A 194 -8.11 -34.13 15.99
C GLU A 194 -8.93 -34.12 17.29
N THR A 195 -8.28 -34.14 18.45
CA THR A 195 -8.97 -34.06 19.75
C THR A 195 -9.72 -32.74 19.89
N ARG A 196 -9.11 -31.60 19.54
CA ARG A 196 -9.78 -30.29 19.57
C ARG A 196 -10.95 -30.19 18.57
N LEU A 197 -10.84 -30.80 17.40
CA LEU A 197 -11.94 -30.86 16.44
C LEU A 197 -13.07 -31.74 16.98
N GLY A 198 -12.74 -32.90 17.55
CA GLY A 198 -13.69 -33.80 18.19
C GLY A 198 -14.48 -33.11 19.29
N ASP A 199 -13.81 -32.38 20.17
CA ASP A 199 -14.45 -31.60 21.24
C ASP A 199 -15.36 -30.49 20.70
N LYS A 200 -14.93 -29.76 19.66
CA LYS A 200 -15.76 -28.73 19.02
C LYS A 200 -16.98 -29.33 18.34
N ILE A 201 -16.83 -30.44 17.61
CA ILE A 201 -17.93 -31.16 16.98
C ILE A 201 -18.90 -31.69 18.04
N GLY A 202 -18.40 -32.18 19.17
CA GLY A 202 -19.20 -32.61 20.31
C GLY A 202 -20.05 -31.48 20.89
N LYS A 203 -19.45 -30.30 21.12
CA LYS A 203 -20.19 -29.11 21.61
C LYS A 203 -21.25 -28.64 20.62
N VAL A 204 -20.89 -28.55 19.33
CA VAL A 204 -21.84 -28.16 18.28
C VAL A 204 -23.00 -29.14 18.19
N LYS A 205 -22.73 -30.45 18.32
CA LYS A 205 -23.79 -31.47 18.33
C LYS A 205 -24.72 -31.30 19.53
N ALA A 206 -24.18 -31.03 20.72
CA ALA A 206 -24.98 -30.77 21.91
C ALA A 206 -25.85 -29.51 21.79
N ASP A 207 -25.32 -28.44 21.16
CA ASP A 207 -26.08 -27.22 20.91
C ASP A 207 -27.19 -27.44 19.86
N VAL A 208 -26.92 -28.25 18.83
CA VAL A 208 -27.94 -28.65 17.84
C VAL A 208 -29.05 -29.48 18.48
N ASP A 209 -28.70 -30.39 19.41
CA ASP A 209 -29.69 -31.21 20.13
C ASP A 209 -30.59 -30.35 21.04
N LYS A 210 -30.05 -29.31 21.68
CA LYS A 210 -30.84 -28.33 22.43
C LYS A 210 -31.80 -27.54 21.55
N VAL A 211 -31.30 -27.00 20.43
CA VAL A 211 -32.14 -26.25 19.47
C VAL A 211 -33.26 -27.14 18.93
N LYS A 212 -33.00 -28.43 18.70
CA LYS A 212 -34.03 -29.37 18.26
C LYS A 212 -35.12 -29.56 19.32
N ALA A 213 -34.75 -29.67 20.60
CA ALA A 213 -35.69 -29.75 21.70
C ALA A 213 -36.56 -28.48 21.81
N ASP A 214 -35.95 -27.30 21.69
CA ASP A 214 -36.68 -26.03 21.71
C ASP A 214 -37.67 -25.91 20.54
N ILE A 215 -37.28 -26.37 19.34
CA ILE A 215 -38.17 -26.41 18.16
C ILE A 215 -39.36 -27.34 18.39
N ASP A 216 -39.13 -28.51 19.00
CA ASP A 216 -40.20 -29.46 19.31
C ASP A 216 -41.18 -28.87 20.36
N GLU A 217 -40.69 -28.14 21.36
CA GLU A 217 -41.53 -27.42 22.33
C GLU A 217 -42.39 -26.33 21.67
N VAL A 218 -41.78 -25.50 20.82
CA VAL A 218 -42.52 -24.47 20.06
C VAL A 218 -43.57 -25.11 19.15
N LYS A 219 -43.25 -26.23 18.52
CA LYS A 219 -44.20 -26.96 17.67
C LYS A 219 -45.40 -27.46 18.47
N MET A 220 -45.19 -27.98 19.67
CA MET A 220 -46.28 -28.38 20.57
C MET A 220 -47.13 -27.18 20.98
N MET A 221 -46.51 -26.03 21.30
CA MET A 221 -47.24 -24.81 21.67
C MET A 221 -48.08 -24.28 20.51
N VAL A 222 -47.55 -24.27 19.29
CA VAL A 222 -48.28 -23.86 18.08
C VAL A 222 -49.43 -24.81 17.79
N GLN A 223 -49.22 -26.13 17.94
CA GLN A 223 -50.27 -27.13 17.75
C GLN A 223 -51.41 -26.92 18.76
N ALA A 224 -51.08 -26.74 20.04
CA ALA A 224 -52.05 -26.45 21.09
C ALA A 224 -52.81 -25.14 20.84
N MET A 225 -52.13 -24.10 20.35
CA MET A 225 -52.78 -22.84 19.98
C MET A 225 -53.74 -22.99 18.80
N PHE A 226 -53.36 -23.78 17.78
CA PHE A 226 -54.24 -24.11 16.66
C PHE A 226 -55.47 -24.91 17.11
N ASP A 227 -55.29 -25.86 18.02
CA ASP A 227 -56.39 -26.65 18.58
C ASP A 227 -57.34 -25.78 19.42
N MET A 228 -56.81 -24.84 20.22
CA MET A 228 -57.62 -23.85 20.95
C MET A 228 -58.41 -22.92 20.03
N LEU A 229 -57.82 -22.47 18.91
CA LEU A 229 -58.52 -21.64 17.93
C LEU A 229 -59.61 -22.42 17.18
N ARG A 230 -59.38 -23.72 16.93
CA ARG A 230 -60.37 -24.60 16.31
C ARG A 230 -61.57 -24.82 17.22
N ASP A 231 -61.34 -25.05 18.51
CA ASP A 231 -62.40 -25.25 19.51
C ASP A 231 -63.28 -23.99 19.69
N LYS A 232 -62.64 -22.81 19.68
CA LYS A 232 -63.33 -21.50 19.75
C LYS A 232 -64.12 -21.12 18.50
N ALA A 233 -63.92 -21.83 17.40
CA ALA A 233 -64.66 -21.62 16.14
C ALA A 233 -65.83 -22.61 15.97
N SER A 234 -65.97 -23.59 16.86
CA SER A 234 -67.07 -24.57 16.87
C SER A 234 -68.18 -24.29 17.89
N ASP A 235 -67.99 -23.31 18.78
CA ASP A 235 -69.03 -22.67 19.61
C ASP A 235 -69.60 -21.41 18.91
#